data_AF-D2QZ77-F1
#
_entry.id   AF-D2QZ77-F1
#
_cell.length_a   1.000
_cell.length_b   1.000
_cell.length_c   1.000
_cell.angle_alpha   90.00
_cell.angle_beta   90.00
_cell.angle_gamma   90.00
#
_symmetry.space_group_name_H-M   'P 1'
#
loop_
_entity.id
_entity.type
_entity.pdbx_description
1 polymer ?
#
loop_
_entity_poly.entity_id
_entity_poly.type
_entity_poly.pdbx_seq_one_letter_code
_entity_poly.pdbx_strand_id
1 'polypeptide(L)'
;MDQTALKEWLHEPRLKLTEAIVAGLEQHLKSLETAEQPFYGYSILLGERFSPGELVGVTNREEDLEVEADDPMYTYYRYNVDEWQQWDHEQFTDANRLLAALDLEFKSKHQRQGKEFIFDEIEHLYADLILEAILQGMVAAKAQGLFGKDERFLVIWIAGSPGEITMQSLKTLNSPKVVKAFIEEFGEDF
;
A
#
# COMPACT_ATOMS: atom_id res chain seq x y z
N MET A 1 -24.17 -18.08 13.11
CA MET A 1 -22.91 -17.97 12.36
C MET A 1 -21.87 -18.78 13.11
N ASP A 2 -21.11 -19.65 12.45
CA ASP A 2 -20.03 -20.39 13.12
C ASP A 2 -18.82 -19.46 13.28
N GLN A 3 -18.61 -18.96 14.50
CA GLN A 3 -17.47 -18.10 14.83
C GLN A 3 -16.12 -18.81 14.62
N THR A 4 -16.11 -20.15 14.64
CA THR A 4 -14.91 -20.95 14.40
C THR A 4 -14.50 -20.85 12.93
N ALA A 5 -15.44 -21.11 12.01
CA ALA A 5 -15.21 -21.02 10.58
C ALA A 5 -14.77 -19.61 10.13
N LEU A 6 -15.34 -18.55 10.74
CA LEU A 6 -14.91 -17.17 10.45
C LEU A 6 -13.47 -16.91 10.90
N LYS A 7 -13.10 -17.37 12.10
CA LYS A 7 -11.73 -17.22 12.61
C LYS A 7 -10.72 -17.99 11.75
N GLU A 8 -11.04 -19.23 11.37
CA GLU A 8 -10.20 -20.02 10.46
C GLU A 8 -10.00 -19.28 9.13
N TRP A 9 -11.09 -18.78 8.54
CA TRP A 9 -11.04 -18.00 7.30
C TRP A 9 -10.19 -16.72 7.43
N LEU A 10 -10.19 -16.05 8.58
CA LEU A 10 -9.36 -14.86 8.85
C LEU A 10 -7.86 -15.19 9.00
N HIS A 11 -7.52 -16.45 9.31
CA HIS A 11 -6.12 -16.89 9.42
C HIS A 11 -5.56 -17.49 8.12
N GLU A 12 -6.40 -17.71 7.10
CA GLU A 12 -5.95 -18.21 5.81
C GLU A 12 -5.11 -17.15 5.05
N PRO A 13 -3.89 -17.47 4.59
CA PRO A 13 -3.10 -16.53 3.81
C PRO A 13 -3.79 -16.15 2.49
N ARG A 14 -3.78 -14.87 2.13
CA ARG A 14 -4.41 -14.36 0.90
C ARG A 14 -3.47 -14.49 -0.32
N LEU A 15 -2.93 -15.69 -0.56
CA LEU A 15 -1.90 -15.93 -1.60
C LEU A 15 -2.31 -15.44 -2.99
N LYS A 16 -3.55 -15.70 -3.41
CA LYS A 16 -4.06 -15.25 -4.71
C LYS A 16 -4.08 -13.73 -4.83
N LEU A 17 -4.39 -13.03 -3.75
CA LEU A 17 -4.37 -11.56 -3.72
C LEU A 17 -2.92 -11.07 -3.82
N THR A 18 -2.01 -11.66 -3.04
CA THR A 18 -0.57 -11.36 -3.11
C THR A 18 -0.02 -11.56 -4.53
N GLU A 19 -0.33 -12.67 -5.19
CA GLU A 19 0.07 -12.95 -6.58
C GLU A 19 -0.50 -11.92 -7.56
N ALA A 20 -1.78 -11.54 -7.41
CA ALA A 20 -2.40 -10.54 -8.26
C ALA A 20 -1.78 -9.14 -8.07
N ILE A 21 -1.35 -8.80 -6.85
CA ILE A 21 -0.66 -7.55 -6.55
C ILE A 21 0.73 -7.54 -7.20
N VAL A 22 1.47 -8.64 -7.15
CA VAL A 22 2.76 -8.77 -7.86
C VAL A 22 2.56 -8.59 -9.37
N ALA A 23 1.54 -9.23 -9.95
CA ALA A 23 1.24 -9.10 -11.38
C ALA A 23 0.89 -7.65 -11.77
N GLY A 24 0.08 -6.96 -10.96
CA GLY A 24 -0.25 -5.55 -11.18
C GLY A 24 0.97 -4.63 -11.08
N LEU A 25 1.85 -4.88 -10.10
CA LEU A 25 3.13 -4.18 -9.98
C LEU A 25 4.01 -4.41 -11.20
N GLU A 26 4.18 -5.66 -11.64
CA GLU A 26 4.97 -5.99 -12.83
C GLU A 26 4.44 -5.26 -14.07
N GLN A 27 3.12 -5.25 -14.26
CA GLN A 27 2.49 -4.57 -15.38
C GLN A 27 2.72 -3.05 -15.34
N HIS A 28 2.56 -2.42 -14.17
CA HIS A 28 2.79 -0.98 -14.02
C HIS A 28 4.25 -0.61 -14.21
N LEU A 29 5.16 -1.33 -13.56
CA LEU A 29 6.59 -1.03 -13.63
C LEU A 29 7.10 -1.18 -15.08
N LYS A 30 6.60 -2.16 -15.82
CA LYS A 30 6.90 -2.34 -17.24
C LYS A 30 6.34 -1.20 -18.11
N SER A 31 5.16 -0.67 -17.81
CA SER A 31 4.61 0.46 -18.56
C SER A 31 5.45 1.73 -18.34
N LEU A 32 5.87 2.00 -17.10
CA LEU A 32 6.75 3.12 -16.76
C LEU A 32 8.13 3.01 -17.44
N GLU A 33 8.72 1.81 -17.46
CA GLU A 33 9.98 1.56 -18.17
C GLU A 33 9.84 1.78 -19.68
N THR A 34 8.75 1.29 -20.28
CA THR A 34 8.50 1.45 -21.72
C THR A 34 8.28 2.91 -22.11
N ALA A 35 7.69 3.70 -21.20
CA ALA A 35 7.47 5.12 -21.38
C ALA A 35 8.72 5.99 -21.10
N GLU A 36 9.85 5.38 -20.73
CA GLU A 36 11.07 6.06 -20.29
C GLU A 36 10.80 7.08 -19.17
N GLN A 37 9.92 6.72 -18.22
CA GLN A 37 9.55 7.56 -17.09
C GLN A 37 10.34 7.16 -15.83
N PRO A 38 11.50 7.77 -15.55
CA PRO A 38 12.26 7.47 -14.34
C PRO A 38 11.49 7.97 -13.12
N PHE A 39 11.44 7.17 -12.06
CA PHE A 39 10.81 7.55 -10.80
C PHE A 39 11.72 7.20 -9.62
N TYR A 40 11.65 8.01 -8.56
CA TYR A 40 12.42 7.78 -7.34
C TYR A 40 11.61 7.06 -6.26
N GLY A 41 10.28 7.12 -6.35
CA GLY A 41 9.35 6.62 -5.34
C GLY A 41 8.17 5.86 -5.95
N TYR A 42 7.72 4.81 -5.27
CA TYR A 42 6.53 4.05 -5.62
C TYR A 42 5.71 3.76 -4.36
N SER A 43 4.40 3.97 -4.45
CA SER A 43 3.45 3.60 -3.41
C SER A 43 2.27 2.81 -3.96
N ILE A 44 1.74 1.90 -3.15
CA ILE A 44 0.35 1.47 -3.28
C ILE A 44 -0.45 2.36 -2.33
N LEU A 45 -1.30 3.21 -2.91
CA LEU A 45 -2.21 4.09 -2.20
C LEU A 45 -3.54 3.37 -1.94
N LEU A 46 -4.02 3.51 -0.71
CA LEU A 46 -5.31 3.00 -0.24
C LEU A 46 -6.21 4.18 0.13
N GLY A 47 -7.50 4.04 -0.15
CA GLY A 47 -8.48 5.08 0.18
C GLY A 47 -8.70 5.23 1.69
N GLU A 48 -9.00 4.12 2.37
CA GLU A 48 -9.20 4.10 3.82
C GLU A 48 -8.60 2.85 4.45
N ARG A 49 -8.14 2.93 5.71
CA ARG A 49 -7.53 1.80 6.44
C ARG A 49 -8.42 0.55 6.49
N PHE A 50 -9.71 0.73 6.75
CA PHE A 50 -10.66 -0.36 7.02
C PHE A 50 -11.57 -0.67 5.82
N SER A 51 -11.39 0.08 4.74
CA SER A 51 -12.05 -0.11 3.45
C SER A 51 -11.05 0.32 2.38
N PRO A 52 -10.03 -0.51 2.11
CA PRO A 52 -8.88 -0.12 1.28
C PRO A 52 -9.29 0.38 -0.11
N GLY A 53 -10.49 0.00 -0.56
CA GLY A 53 -11.05 0.46 -1.83
C GLY A 53 -10.28 -0.16 -2.98
N GLU A 54 -10.16 0.59 -4.06
CA GLU A 54 -9.32 0.21 -5.19
C GLU A 54 -7.86 0.56 -4.89
N LEU A 55 -6.96 -0.38 -5.20
CA LEU A 55 -5.53 -0.14 -5.14
C LEU A 55 -5.13 0.81 -6.27
N VAL A 56 -4.38 1.86 -5.91
CA VAL A 56 -3.84 2.84 -6.85
C VAL A 56 -2.32 2.79 -6.77
N GLY A 57 -1.65 2.66 -7.91
CA GLY A 57 -0.20 2.81 -7.99
C GLY A 57 0.16 4.29 -8.09
N VAL A 58 0.98 4.79 -7.17
CA VAL A 58 1.40 6.19 -7.19
C VAL A 58 2.91 6.26 -7.31
N THR A 59 3.43 7.06 -8.22
CA THR A 59 4.86 7.28 -8.40
C THR A 59 5.18 8.77 -8.44
N ASN A 60 6.47 9.08 -8.26
CA ASN A 60 6.94 10.44 -8.46
C ASN A 60 8.34 10.50 -9.06
N ARG A 61 8.59 11.58 -9.80
CA ARG A 61 9.84 11.84 -10.50
C ARG A 61 10.55 13.01 -9.83
N GLU A 62 11.87 13.08 -9.97
CA GLU A 62 12.64 14.18 -9.39
C GLU A 62 12.21 15.54 -9.97
N GLU A 63 11.77 15.56 -11.23
CA GLU A 63 11.26 16.76 -11.92
C GLU A 63 9.83 17.16 -11.51
N ASP A 64 9.10 16.27 -10.82
CA ASP A 64 7.74 16.52 -10.34
C ASP A 64 7.73 17.06 -8.90
N LEU A 65 8.90 17.21 -8.26
CA LEU A 65 9.01 17.80 -6.92
C LEU A 65 8.71 19.31 -6.97
N GLU A 66 7.85 19.77 -6.08
CA GLU A 66 7.43 21.18 -6.03
C GLU A 66 8.55 22.13 -5.60
N VAL A 67 9.60 21.61 -4.95
CA VAL A 67 10.68 22.39 -4.36
C VAL A 67 12.05 21.82 -4.72
N GLU A 68 13.05 22.69 -4.72
CA GLU A 68 14.45 22.34 -4.96
C GLU A 68 15.07 21.59 -3.76
N ALA A 69 16.19 20.91 -3.98
CA ALA A 69 16.83 20.03 -3.00
C ALA A 69 17.36 20.72 -1.73
N ASP A 70 17.55 22.04 -1.75
CA ASP A 70 17.99 22.85 -0.61
C ASP A 70 16.82 23.48 0.18
N ASP A 71 15.59 23.30 -0.28
CA ASP A 71 14.40 23.79 0.41
C ASP A 71 14.12 22.98 1.69
N PRO A 72 13.79 23.63 2.82
CA PRO A 72 13.41 22.92 4.05
C PRO A 72 12.26 21.92 3.89
N MET A 73 11.34 22.14 2.94
CA MET A 73 10.20 21.25 2.65
C MET A 73 10.55 20.10 1.70
N TYR A 74 11.79 19.99 1.23
CA TYR A 74 12.17 18.97 0.26
C TYR A 74 11.90 17.55 0.75
N THR A 75 12.24 17.25 2.01
CA THR A 75 12.00 15.92 2.60
C THR A 75 10.51 15.60 2.68
N TYR A 76 9.70 16.60 3.05
CA TYR A 76 8.25 16.49 3.10
C TYR A 76 7.68 16.10 1.73
N TYR A 77 7.92 16.90 0.68
CA TYR A 77 7.40 16.62 -0.67
C TYR A 77 7.96 15.34 -1.27
N ARG A 78 9.21 14.99 -0.92
CA ARG A 78 9.83 13.76 -1.40
C ARG A 78 9.09 12.52 -0.91
N TYR A 79 8.66 12.50 0.34
CA TYR A 79 8.14 11.30 0.99
C TYR A 79 6.62 11.32 1.27
N ASN A 80 5.97 12.48 1.19
CA ASN A 80 4.51 12.58 1.28
C ASN A 80 3.87 12.17 -0.05
N VAL A 81 3.25 10.99 -0.07
CA VAL A 81 2.62 10.42 -1.27
C VAL A 81 1.40 11.23 -1.71
N ASP A 82 0.75 11.96 -0.80
CA ASP A 82 -0.40 12.81 -1.15
C ASP A 82 -0.01 13.97 -2.08
N GLU A 83 1.28 14.33 -2.14
CA GLU A 83 1.83 15.39 -3.00
C GLU A 83 2.36 14.87 -4.35
N TRP A 84 2.35 13.55 -4.57
CA TRP A 84 2.91 12.94 -5.78
C TRP A 84 1.98 13.09 -6.98
N GLN A 85 2.55 13.15 -8.19
CA GLN A 85 1.80 13.57 -9.38
C GLN A 85 1.32 12.43 -10.29
N GLN A 86 1.90 11.23 -10.19
CA GLN A 86 1.63 10.14 -11.15
C GLN A 86 0.76 9.03 -10.52
N TRP A 87 -0.54 9.06 -10.80
CA TRP A 87 -1.54 8.15 -10.22
C TRP A 87 -2.07 7.18 -11.30
N ASP A 88 -1.89 5.88 -11.09
CA ASP A 88 -2.40 4.83 -11.96
C ASP A 88 -3.49 4.01 -11.24
N HIS A 89 -4.68 4.00 -11.84
CA HIS A 89 -5.86 3.29 -11.34
C HIS A 89 -6.14 1.97 -12.08
N GLU A 90 -5.35 1.63 -13.10
CA GLU A 90 -5.71 0.59 -14.07
C GLU A 90 -4.95 -0.72 -13.85
N GLN A 91 -3.69 -0.67 -13.40
CA GLN A 91 -2.82 -1.85 -13.37
C GLN A 91 -3.21 -2.90 -12.32
N PHE A 92 -4.04 -2.55 -11.33
CA PHE A 92 -4.45 -3.46 -10.26
C PHE A 92 -5.81 -4.12 -10.47
N THR A 93 -6.33 -4.15 -11.71
CA THR A 93 -7.68 -4.67 -12.03
C THR A 93 -7.99 -6.03 -11.38
N ASP A 94 -7.09 -7.02 -11.49
CA ASP A 94 -7.33 -8.36 -10.92
C ASP A 94 -7.25 -8.38 -9.39
N ALA A 95 -6.32 -7.62 -8.80
CA ALA A 95 -6.23 -7.47 -7.35
C ALA A 95 -7.49 -6.80 -6.80
N ASN A 96 -7.97 -5.73 -7.43
CA ASN A 96 -9.20 -5.02 -7.07
C ASN A 96 -10.43 -5.93 -7.16
N ARG A 97 -10.50 -6.79 -8.19
CA ARG A 97 -11.57 -7.80 -8.30
C ARG A 97 -11.53 -8.82 -7.16
N LEU A 98 -10.34 -9.25 -6.74
CA LEU A 98 -10.18 -10.17 -5.61
C LEU A 98 -10.54 -9.51 -4.27
N LEU A 99 -10.14 -8.25 -4.06
CA LEU A 99 -10.52 -7.46 -2.90
C LEU A 99 -12.04 -7.33 -2.78
N ALA A 100 -12.72 -6.96 -3.86
CA ALA A 100 -14.18 -6.87 -3.88
C ALA A 100 -14.86 -8.21 -3.56
N ALA A 101 -14.30 -9.33 -4.04
CA ALA A 101 -14.81 -10.66 -3.72
C ALA A 101 -14.61 -11.04 -2.25
N LEU A 102 -13.44 -10.72 -1.67
CA LEU A 102 -13.14 -10.93 -0.26
C LEU A 102 -14.06 -10.08 0.64
N ASP A 103 -14.34 -8.84 0.25
CA ASP A 103 -15.26 -7.96 0.98
C ASP A 103 -16.68 -8.52 1.01
N LEU A 104 -17.18 -9.01 -0.13
CA LEU A 104 -18.50 -9.64 -0.21
C LEU A 104 -18.55 -10.91 0.63
N GLU A 105 -17.49 -11.72 0.58
CA GLU A 105 -17.38 -12.93 1.37
C GLU A 105 -17.36 -12.60 2.88
N PHE A 106 -16.54 -11.64 3.31
CA PHE A 106 -16.47 -11.20 4.69
C PHE A 106 -17.83 -10.71 5.19
N LYS A 107 -18.50 -9.81 4.45
CA LYS A 107 -19.84 -9.29 4.77
C LYS A 107 -20.91 -10.39 4.84
N SER A 108 -20.73 -11.50 4.14
CA SER A 108 -21.64 -12.65 4.23
C SER A 108 -21.43 -13.49 5.49
N LYS A 109 -20.22 -13.50 6.06
CA LYS A 109 -19.84 -14.28 7.26
C LYS A 109 -19.80 -13.45 8.54
N HIS A 110 -19.80 -12.13 8.42
CA HIS A 110 -19.71 -11.21 9.54
C HIS A 110 -20.87 -10.21 9.48
N GLN A 111 -21.69 -10.21 10.52
CA GLN A 111 -22.70 -9.16 10.74
C GLN A 111 -22.16 -8.25 11.83
N ARG A 112 -21.90 -6.99 11.47
CA ARG A 112 -21.44 -5.96 12.42
C ARG A 112 -22.40 -5.89 13.59
N GLN A 113 -21.86 -6.05 14.80
CA GLN A 113 -22.62 -5.91 16.05
C GLN A 113 -22.19 -4.62 16.76
N GLY A 114 -22.53 -3.46 16.19
CA GLY A 114 -22.04 -2.18 16.69
C GLY A 114 -22.74 -0.97 16.08
N LYS A 115 -22.35 0.23 16.55
CA LYS A 115 -22.77 1.50 15.93
C LYS A 115 -22.15 1.61 14.54
N GLU A 116 -22.81 2.34 13.66
CA GLU A 116 -22.50 2.46 12.21
C GLU A 116 -21.06 2.94 11.90
N PHE A 117 -20.33 3.48 12.87
CA PHE A 117 -18.99 4.08 12.70
C PHE A 117 -17.89 3.50 13.60
N ILE A 118 -18.13 2.37 14.27
CA ILE A 118 -17.11 1.74 15.13
C ILE A 118 -16.84 0.34 14.58
N PHE A 119 -15.61 0.14 14.10
CA PHE A 119 -15.13 -1.16 13.65
C PHE A 119 -14.90 -2.08 14.86
N ASP A 120 -15.35 -3.33 14.77
CA ASP A 120 -15.07 -4.33 15.80
C ASP A 120 -13.74 -5.07 15.56
N GLU A 121 -13.34 -5.91 16.52
CA GLU A 121 -12.07 -6.65 16.46
C GLU A 121 -11.97 -7.54 15.22
N ILE A 122 -13.09 -8.10 14.75
CA ILE A 122 -13.12 -8.97 13.57
C ILE A 122 -12.89 -8.16 12.30
N GLU A 123 -13.43 -6.94 12.23
CA GLU A 123 -13.20 -6.02 11.12
C GLU A 123 -11.75 -5.51 11.08
N HIS A 124 -11.13 -5.29 12.24
CA HIS A 124 -9.70 -4.96 12.31
C HIS A 124 -8.83 -6.12 11.79
N LEU A 125 -9.09 -7.35 12.24
CA LEU A 125 -8.36 -8.53 11.77
C LEU A 125 -8.52 -8.72 10.25
N TYR A 126 -9.71 -8.45 9.71
CA TYR A 126 -9.93 -8.51 8.27
C TYR A 126 -9.11 -7.43 7.54
N ALA A 127 -9.11 -6.19 8.02
CA ALA A 127 -8.31 -5.13 7.42
C ALA A 127 -6.81 -5.46 7.45
N ASP A 128 -6.29 -5.89 8.60
CA ASP A 128 -4.89 -6.27 8.77
C ASP A 128 -4.48 -7.41 7.81
N LEU A 129 -5.37 -8.39 7.61
CA LEU A 129 -5.14 -9.48 6.66
C LEU A 129 -5.02 -9.02 5.21
N ILE A 130 -5.80 -8.01 4.81
CA ILE A 130 -5.70 -7.40 3.48
C ILE A 130 -4.41 -6.59 3.36
N LEU A 131 -4.11 -5.75 4.36
CA LEU A 131 -2.89 -4.93 4.40
C LEU A 131 -1.62 -5.78 4.37
N GLU A 132 -1.60 -6.89 5.10
CA GLU A 132 -0.51 -7.86 5.08
C GLU A 132 -0.35 -8.48 3.69
N ALA A 133 -1.45 -8.86 3.03
CA ALA A 133 -1.39 -9.41 1.67
C ALA A 133 -0.78 -8.43 0.65
N ILE A 134 -1.08 -7.14 0.80
CA ILE A 134 -0.52 -6.06 -0.01
C ILE A 134 0.98 -5.89 0.26
N LEU A 135 1.37 -5.84 1.54
CA LEU A 135 2.78 -5.75 1.92
C LEU A 135 3.58 -6.94 1.41
N GLN A 136 3.06 -8.16 1.56
CA GLN A 136 3.71 -9.36 1.03
C GLN A 136 3.84 -9.31 -0.49
N GLY A 137 2.86 -8.73 -1.20
CA GLY A 137 2.94 -8.50 -2.64
C GLY A 137 4.10 -7.56 -3.01
N MET A 138 4.22 -6.42 -2.32
CA MET A 138 5.35 -5.50 -2.54
C MET A 138 6.71 -6.11 -2.18
N VAL A 139 6.78 -6.88 -1.09
CA VAL A 139 8.00 -7.61 -0.68
C VAL A 139 8.41 -8.61 -1.76
N ALA A 140 7.47 -9.42 -2.25
CA ALA A 140 7.71 -10.38 -3.32
C ALA A 140 8.18 -9.69 -4.61
N ALA A 141 7.52 -8.60 -5.02
CA ALA A 141 7.92 -7.81 -6.17
C ALA A 141 9.35 -7.24 -6.03
N LYS A 142 9.71 -6.73 -4.84
CA LYS A 142 11.06 -6.24 -4.55
C LYS A 142 12.09 -7.37 -4.60
N ALA A 143 11.79 -8.53 -4.03
CA ALA A 143 12.66 -9.70 -4.06
C ALA A 143 12.91 -10.24 -5.49
N GLN A 144 11.93 -10.06 -6.38
CA GLN A 144 12.06 -10.37 -7.82
C GLN A 144 12.83 -9.30 -8.61
N GLY A 145 13.19 -8.18 -7.97
CA GLY A 145 13.92 -7.08 -8.60
C GLY A 145 13.06 -6.17 -9.48
N LEU A 146 11.72 -6.22 -9.36
CA LEU A 146 10.81 -5.43 -10.20
C LEU A 146 11.02 -3.92 -10.02
N PHE A 147 11.47 -3.48 -8.85
CA PHE A 147 11.77 -2.07 -8.59
C PHE A 147 13.19 -1.65 -9.03
N GLY A 148 13.88 -2.44 -9.86
CA GLY A 148 15.21 -2.12 -10.34
C GLY A 148 16.31 -2.31 -9.29
N LYS A 149 17.52 -1.83 -9.62
CA LYS A 149 18.73 -1.98 -8.79
C LYS A 149 19.00 -0.79 -7.87
N ASP A 150 18.52 0.38 -8.26
CA ASP A 150 18.72 1.61 -7.49
C ASP A 150 17.79 1.63 -6.27
N GLU A 151 18.23 2.35 -5.24
CA GLU A 151 17.41 2.54 -4.05
C GLU A 151 16.21 3.44 -4.39
N ARG A 152 15.02 2.83 -4.46
CA ARG A 152 13.74 3.53 -4.58
C ARG A 152 13.04 3.60 -3.23
N PHE A 153 12.33 4.70 -2.98
CA PHE A 153 11.44 4.82 -1.83
C PHE A 153 10.16 4.03 -2.08
N LEU A 154 9.83 3.09 -1.21
CA LEU A 154 8.69 2.18 -1.36
C LEU A 154 7.80 2.21 -0.11
N VAL A 155 6.51 2.48 -0.25
CA VAL A 155 5.63 2.58 0.93
C VAL A 155 4.19 2.19 0.59
N ILE A 156 3.45 1.64 1.55
CA ILE A 156 1.98 1.57 1.49
C ILE A 156 1.43 2.83 2.14
N TRP A 157 0.67 3.63 1.40
CA TRP A 157 0.10 4.88 1.90
C TRP A 157 -1.41 4.75 2.10
N ILE A 158 -1.93 5.37 3.16
CA ILE A 158 -3.36 5.53 3.39
C ILE A 158 -3.64 7.02 3.33
N ALA A 159 -4.47 7.44 2.37
CA ALA A 159 -4.75 8.85 2.14
C ALA A 159 -5.25 9.56 3.41
N GLY A 160 -4.64 10.69 3.76
CA GLY A 160 -5.08 11.56 4.87
C GLY A 160 -4.91 11.00 6.28
N SER A 161 -4.48 9.74 6.46
CA SER A 161 -4.16 9.19 7.78
C SER A 161 -3.12 8.09 7.64
N PRO A 162 -1.84 8.45 7.76
CA PRO A 162 -0.78 7.46 7.73
C PRO A 162 -0.97 6.46 8.88
N GLY A 163 -1.06 5.18 8.54
CA GLY A 163 -1.38 4.11 9.50
C GLY A 163 -0.16 3.28 9.89
N GLU A 164 -0.35 2.34 10.82
CA GLU A 164 0.68 1.38 11.24
C GLU A 164 1.30 0.63 10.04
N ILE A 165 0.49 0.29 9.03
CA ILE A 165 0.97 -0.36 7.80
C ILE A 165 1.96 0.50 7.01
N THR A 166 1.83 1.83 7.04
CA THR A 166 2.76 2.74 6.36
C THR A 166 4.13 2.66 7.03
N MET A 167 4.18 2.70 8.36
CA MET A 167 5.45 2.53 9.09
C MET A 167 6.02 1.10 8.96
N GLN A 168 5.16 0.07 8.96
CA GLN A 168 5.58 -1.32 8.77
C GLN A 168 6.16 -1.55 7.36
N SER A 169 5.48 -1.04 6.33
CA SER A 169 5.95 -1.15 4.94
C SER A 169 7.22 -0.35 4.72
N LEU A 170 7.32 0.87 5.28
CA LEU A 170 8.52 1.70 5.25
C LEU A 170 9.75 0.92 5.77
N LYS A 171 9.65 0.36 6.99
CA LYS A 171 10.73 -0.41 7.63
C LYS A 171 11.07 -1.69 6.87
N THR A 172 10.08 -2.32 6.26
CA THR A 172 10.24 -3.59 5.54
C THR A 172 10.87 -3.39 4.15
N LEU A 173 10.48 -2.33 3.45
CA LEU A 173 10.77 -2.17 2.03
C LEU A 173 11.96 -1.25 1.76
N ASN A 174 12.47 -0.51 2.74
CA ASN A 174 13.51 0.51 2.54
C ASN A 174 14.75 0.27 3.40
N SER A 175 15.85 0.93 3.05
CA SER A 175 17.05 0.89 3.88
C SER A 175 16.90 1.70 5.16
N PRO A 176 17.73 1.45 6.18
CA PRO A 176 17.75 2.26 7.41
C PRO A 176 17.96 3.76 7.16
N LYS A 177 18.65 4.14 6.09
CA LYS A 177 18.88 5.55 5.74
C LYS A 177 17.57 6.26 5.36
N VAL A 178 16.80 5.62 4.48
CA VAL A 178 15.49 6.14 4.02
C VAL A 178 14.50 6.17 5.19
N VAL A 179 14.43 5.08 5.97
CA VAL A 179 13.57 5.00 7.16
C VAL A 179 13.89 6.13 8.14
N LYS A 180 15.18 6.39 8.40
CA LYS A 180 15.61 7.47 9.31
C LYS A 180 15.17 8.84 8.80
N ALA A 181 15.42 9.14 7.52
CA ALA A 181 15.05 10.43 6.94
C ALA A 181 13.53 10.66 6.99
N PHE A 182 12.75 9.61 6.74
CA PHE A 182 11.29 9.67 6.87
C PHE A 182 10.86 9.94 8.32
N ILE A 183 11.40 9.22 9.30
CA ILE A 183 11.03 9.40 10.71
C ILE A 183 11.45 10.78 11.24
N GLU A 184 12.56 11.34 10.77
CA GLU A 184 12.98 12.69 11.15
C GLU A 184 11.99 13.77 10.68
N GLU A 185 11.28 13.53 9.58
CA GLU A 185 10.27 14.45 9.04
C GLU A 185 8.87 14.21 9.63
N PHE A 186 8.43 12.94 9.69
CA PHE A 186 7.03 12.60 10.01
C PHE A 186 6.85 11.86 11.34
N GLY A 187 7.90 11.62 12.13
CA GLY A 187 7.86 10.67 13.25
C GLY A 187 6.87 10.97 14.38
N GLU A 188 6.29 12.17 14.43
CA GLU A 188 5.23 12.52 15.38
C GLU A 188 3.82 12.13 14.89
N ASP A 189 3.67 11.81 13.60
CA ASP A 189 2.40 11.51 12.92
C ASP A 189 2.07 9.99 12.85
N PHE A 190 2.95 9.13 13.41
CA PHE A 190 2.89 7.66 13.30
C PHE A 190 3.02 6.90 14.63
#